data_AF-A0A7J3CAZ9-F1
#
_entry.id   AF-A0A7J3CAZ9-F1
#
_cell.length_a   1.000
_cell.length_b   1.000
_cell.length_c   1.000
_cell.angle_alpha   90.00
_cell.angle_beta   90.00
_cell.angle_gamma   90.00
#
_symmetry.space_group_name_H-M   'P 1'
#
loop_
_entity.id
_entity.type
_entity.pdbx_description
1 polymer ?
#
loop_
_entity_poly.entity_id
_entity_poly.type
_entity_poly.pdbx_seq_one_letter_code
_entity_poly.pdbx_strand_id
1 'polypeptide(L)'
;MIIALFMVMAIPSGHSDSRSLVIINFNYQVDQGAQDYFQGVFSYAVSHNDPVIIVMNTPGGYLTNAFNIVNYTIAAEKKITVTTYVPPGDMAASAGSYIAMASDYIYMG
;
A
#
# COMPACT_ATOMS: atom_id res chain seq x y z
N MET A 1 57.93 -29.00 5.28
CA MET A 1 57.01 -27.97 4.74
C MET A 1 55.67 -28.14 5.44
N ILE A 2 55.31 -27.22 6.34
CA ILE A 2 54.05 -27.23 7.09
C ILE A 2 52.96 -26.62 6.21
N ILE A 3 51.87 -27.37 6.00
CA ILE A 3 50.67 -26.90 5.30
C ILE A 3 49.77 -26.26 6.37
N ALA A 4 49.60 -24.93 6.30
CA ALA A 4 48.68 -24.19 7.15
C ALA A 4 47.27 -24.24 6.53
N LEU A 5 46.34 -24.91 7.21
CA LEU A 5 44.93 -25.01 6.86
C LEU A 5 44.21 -23.75 7.39
N PHE A 6 43.81 -22.85 6.51
CA PHE A 6 42.97 -21.70 6.86
C PHE A 6 41.52 -22.17 7.02
N MET A 7 41.03 -22.19 8.25
CA MET A 7 39.61 -22.39 8.56
C MET A 7 38.86 -21.08 8.30
N VAL A 8 38.09 -21.03 7.22
CA VAL A 8 37.20 -19.90 6.91
C VAL A 8 36.03 -19.96 7.90
N MET A 9 35.99 -19.04 8.86
CA MET A 9 34.80 -18.81 9.67
C MET A 9 33.72 -18.21 8.77
N ALA A 10 32.69 -19.00 8.47
CA ALA A 10 31.47 -18.49 7.83
C ALA A 10 30.76 -17.58 8.83
N ILE A 11 30.85 -16.26 8.62
CA ILE A 11 30.04 -15.29 9.35
C ILE A 11 28.61 -15.47 8.84
N PRO A 12 27.63 -15.83 9.69
CA PRO A 12 26.24 -15.87 9.26
C PRO A 12 25.82 -14.44 8.93
N SER A 13 25.70 -14.14 7.64
CA SER A 13 25.00 -12.94 7.15
C SER A 13 23.54 -13.09 7.54
N GLY A 14 23.14 -12.54 8.70
CA GLY A 14 21.75 -12.41 9.06
C GLY A 14 21.06 -11.53 8.03
N HIS A 15 20.42 -12.15 7.02
CA HIS A 15 19.55 -11.44 6.10
C HIS A 15 18.32 -11.04 6.92
N SER A 16 18.33 -9.81 7.44
CA SER A 16 17.12 -9.20 7.97
C SER A 16 16.20 -8.98 6.78
N ASP A 17 15.35 -9.95 6.52
CA ASP A 17 14.27 -9.90 5.55
C ASP A 17 13.25 -8.87 6.09
N SER A 18 13.57 -7.58 5.95
CA SER A 18 12.79 -6.47 6.47
C SER A 18 11.54 -6.35 5.61
N ARG A 19 10.47 -7.06 6.00
CA ARG A 19 9.17 -6.91 5.38
C ARG A 19 8.62 -5.52 5.72
N SER A 20 8.48 -4.69 4.71
CA SER A 20 7.86 -3.37 4.78
C SER A 20 6.39 -3.44 4.36
N LEU A 21 5.59 -2.51 4.90
CA LEU A 21 4.17 -2.34 4.60
C LEU A 21 3.88 -0.85 4.67
N VAL A 22 3.17 -0.32 3.69
CA VAL A 22 2.74 1.07 3.67
C VAL A 22 1.27 1.17 4.06
N ILE A 23 0.96 2.04 5.01
CA ILE A 23 -0.42 2.33 5.44
C ILE A 23 -0.81 3.71 4.94
N ILE A 24 -1.87 3.78 4.15
CA ILE A 24 -2.52 5.02 3.74
C ILE A 24 -3.75 5.23 4.60
N ASN A 25 -3.68 6.14 5.56
CA ASN A 25 -4.84 6.57 6.35
C ASN A 25 -5.71 7.50 5.49
N PHE A 26 -6.85 7.00 5.02
CA PHE A 26 -7.76 7.67 4.09
C PHE A 26 -9.05 8.09 4.82
N ASN A 27 -8.92 9.05 5.74
CA ASN A 27 -9.98 9.48 6.66
C ASN A 27 -10.56 10.85 6.30
N TYR A 28 -10.82 11.08 5.01
CA TYR A 28 -11.20 12.39 4.48
C TYR A 28 -12.12 12.27 3.25
N GLN A 29 -12.76 13.37 2.88
CA GLN A 29 -13.55 13.48 1.65
C GLN A 29 -12.64 13.30 0.41
N VAL A 30 -13.17 12.68 -0.63
CA VAL A 30 -12.45 12.54 -1.91
C VAL A 30 -12.45 13.87 -2.65
N ASP A 31 -11.30 14.52 -2.71
CA ASP A 31 -11.02 15.74 -3.48
C ASP A 31 -9.61 15.73 -4.09
N GLN A 32 -9.15 16.88 -4.60
CA GLN A 32 -7.81 16.99 -5.18
C GLN A 32 -6.70 16.76 -4.15
N GLY A 33 -6.84 17.26 -2.92
CA GLY A 33 -5.84 17.06 -1.87
C GLY A 33 -5.74 15.60 -1.44
N ALA A 34 -6.88 14.92 -1.33
CA ALA A 34 -6.97 13.48 -1.11
C ALA A 34 -6.23 12.67 -2.19
N GLN A 35 -6.42 13.05 -3.47
CA GLN A 35 -5.74 12.44 -4.60
C GLN A 35 -4.22 12.66 -4.54
N ASP A 36 -3.78 13.90 -4.31
CA ASP A 36 -2.36 14.25 -4.31
C ASP A 36 -1.61 13.53 -3.18
N TYR A 37 -2.22 13.49 -1.99
CA TYR A 37 -1.68 12.73 -0.86
C TYR A 37 -1.60 11.23 -1.15
N PHE A 38 -2.69 10.64 -1.66
CA PHE A 38 -2.71 9.23 -2.05
C PHE A 38 -1.59 8.93 -3.04
N GLN A 39 -1.48 9.71 -4.12
CA GLN A 39 -0.47 9.50 -5.16
C GLN A 39 0.95 9.59 -4.60
N GLY A 40 1.23 10.53 -3.69
CA GLY A 40 2.55 10.69 -3.08
C GLY A 40 2.98 9.45 -2.28
N VAL A 41 2.12 8.98 -1.37
CA VAL A 41 2.40 7.81 -0.53
C VAL A 41 2.40 6.52 -1.37
N PHE A 42 1.46 6.39 -2.30
CA PHE A 42 1.33 5.22 -3.16
C PHE A 42 2.53 5.06 -4.11
N SER A 43 3.04 6.17 -4.66
CA SER A 43 4.24 6.14 -5.51
C SER A 43 5.48 5.69 -4.75
N TYR A 44 5.60 6.07 -3.46
CA TYR A 44 6.64 5.55 -2.58
C TYR A 44 6.53 4.02 -2.46
N ALA A 45 5.34 3.50 -2.12
CA ALA A 45 5.11 2.06 -1.98
C ALA A 45 5.46 1.29 -3.27
N VAL A 46 4.98 1.77 -4.42
CA VAL A 46 5.26 1.15 -5.72
C VAL A 46 6.76 1.15 -6.04
N SER A 47 7.50 2.20 -5.71
CA SER A 47 8.95 2.26 -5.97
C SER A 47 9.77 1.31 -5.09
N HIS A 48 9.25 0.94 -3.92
CA HIS A 48 9.88 0.00 -2.98
C HIS A 48 9.34 -1.44 -3.10
N ASN A 49 8.31 -1.65 -3.93
CA ASN A 49 7.55 -2.90 -4.03
C ASN A 49 6.90 -3.31 -2.69
N ASP A 50 6.47 -2.32 -1.92
CA ASP A 50 5.82 -2.53 -0.64
C ASP A 50 4.30 -2.73 -0.83
N PRO A 51 3.70 -3.74 -0.18
CA PRO A 51 2.24 -3.84 -0.13
C PRO A 51 1.63 -2.61 0.57
N VAL A 52 0.38 -2.30 0.21
CA VAL A 52 -0.36 -1.15 0.72
C VAL A 52 -1.62 -1.61 1.43
N ILE A 53 -1.88 -1.05 2.62
CA ILE A 53 -3.20 -1.07 3.24
C ILE A 53 -3.76 0.35 3.23
N ILE A 54 -4.91 0.53 2.58
CA ILE A 54 -5.73 1.72 2.65
C ILE A 54 -6.67 1.54 3.84
N VAL A 55 -6.41 2.23 4.96
CA VAL A 55 -7.34 2.27 6.09
C VAL A 55 -8.34 3.38 5.81
N MET A 56 -9.57 3.00 5.50
CA MET A 56 -10.54 3.89 4.86
C MET A 56 -11.67 4.31 5.79
N ASN A 57 -11.88 5.63 5.88
CA ASN A 57 -13.06 6.25 6.42
C ASN A 57 -13.43 7.50 5.59
N THR A 58 -14.19 7.29 4.51
CA THR A 58 -14.62 8.37 3.61
C THR A 58 -16.11 8.33 3.31
N PRO A 59 -16.83 9.47 3.41
CA PRO A 59 -18.21 9.57 2.93
C PRO A 59 -18.29 9.63 1.39
N GLY A 60 -17.15 9.68 0.70
CA GLY A 60 -17.06 9.85 -0.75
C GLY A 60 -16.61 11.26 -1.14
N GLY A 61 -17.00 11.71 -2.33
CA GLY A 61 -16.57 13.01 -2.87
C GLY A 61 -16.58 13.02 -4.40
N TYR A 62 -15.62 13.74 -4.99
CA TYR A 62 -15.57 13.96 -6.43
C TYR A 62 -15.13 12.70 -7.20
N LEU A 63 -15.97 12.23 -8.12
CA LEU A 63 -15.71 11.03 -8.92
C LEU A 63 -14.48 11.15 -9.82
N THR A 64 -14.18 12.35 -10.34
CA THR A 64 -12.96 12.57 -11.13
C THR A 64 -11.71 12.21 -10.33
N ASN A 65 -11.63 12.68 -9.08
CA ASN A 65 -10.50 12.38 -8.21
C ASN A 65 -10.49 10.91 -7.77
N ALA A 66 -11.67 10.33 -7.49
CA ALA A 66 -11.80 8.91 -7.20
C ALA A 66 -11.28 8.03 -8.34
N PHE A 67 -11.63 8.35 -9.59
CA PHE A 67 -11.17 7.57 -10.74
C PHE A 67 -9.68 7.77 -11.05
N ASN A 68 -9.09 8.92 -10.72
CA ASN A 68 -7.65 9.07 -10.76
C ASN A 68 -6.97 8.12 -9.75
N ILE A 69 -7.49 8.03 -8.52
CA ILE A 69 -7.01 7.09 -7.50
C ILE A 69 -7.16 5.64 -7.99
N VAL A 70 -8.34 5.27 -8.51
CA VAL A 70 -8.59 3.94 -9.10
C VAL A 70 -7.57 3.61 -10.20
N ASN A 71 -7.31 4.56 -11.11
CA ASN A 71 -6.35 4.36 -12.20
C ASN A 71 -4.91 4.15 -11.68
N TYR A 72 -4.51 4.85 -10.62
CA TYR A 72 -3.21 4.62 -9.98
C TYR A 72 -3.13 3.20 -9.38
N THR A 73 -4.19 2.77 -8.68
CA THR A 73 -4.26 1.44 -8.07
C THR A 73 -4.19 0.34 -9.11
N ILE A 74 -5.02 0.41 -10.17
CA ILE A 74 -5.04 -0.59 -11.25
C ILE A 74 -3.68 -0.67 -11.96
N ALA A 75 -3.02 0.47 -12.19
CA ALA A 75 -1.70 0.50 -12.82
C ALA A 75 -0.61 -0.21 -11.99
N ALA A 76 -0.85 -0.44 -10.70
CA ALA A 76 0.09 -1.04 -9.76
C ALA A 76 -0.21 -2.51 -9.39
N GLU A 77 -1.35 -3.09 -9.81
CA GLU A 77 -1.78 -4.46 -9.48
C GLU A 77 -0.73 -5.55 -9.73
N LYS A 78 0.15 -5.35 -10.73
CA LYS A 78 1.22 -6.31 -11.06
C LYS A 78 2.50 -6.15 -10.24
N LYS A 79 2.60 -5.11 -9.42
CA LYS A 79 3.82 -4.74 -8.67
C LYS A 79 3.66 -4.89 -7.16
N ILE A 80 2.53 -4.44 -6.63
CA ILE A 80 2.26 -4.42 -5.19
C ILE A 80 0.85 -4.92 -4.93
N THR A 81 0.63 -5.55 -3.79
CA THR A 81 -0.72 -5.88 -3.31
C THR A 81 -1.33 -4.67 -2.62
N VAL A 82 -2.55 -4.32 -2.99
CA VAL A 82 -3.32 -3.23 -2.40
C VAL A 82 -4.54 -3.81 -1.69
N THR A 83 -4.67 -3.54 -0.41
CA THR A 83 -5.81 -3.95 0.40
C THR A 83 -6.53 -2.73 0.93
N THR A 84 -7.84 -2.66 0.77
CA THR A 84 -8.67 -1.70 1.51
C THR A 84 -9.20 -2.36 2.78
N TYR A 85 -8.99 -1.70 3.91
CA TYR A 85 -9.59 -2.06 5.19
C TYR A 85 -10.51 -0.93 5.66
N VAL A 86 -11.77 -1.26 5.93
CA VAL A 86 -12.77 -0.34 6.49
C VAL A 86 -13.02 -0.76 7.95
N PRO A 87 -12.52 -0.01 8.94
CA PRO A 87 -12.69 -0.33 10.35
C PRO A 87 -14.16 -0.37 10.81
N PRO A 88 -14.46 -1.02 11.97
CA PRO A 88 -15.79 -0.99 12.55
C PRO A 88 -16.26 0.45 12.80
N GLY A 89 -17.44 0.81 12.27
CA GLY A 89 -18.03 2.14 12.42
C GLY A 89 -17.58 3.17 11.39
N ASP A 90 -16.56 2.85 10.59
CA ASP A 90 -16.10 3.68 9.49
C ASP A 90 -16.82 3.32 8.18
N MET A 91 -16.54 4.07 7.12
CA MET A 91 -17.25 3.95 5.86
C MET A 91 -16.35 4.05 4.63
N ALA A 92 -16.74 3.32 3.59
CA ALA A 92 -16.20 3.43 2.23
C ALA A 92 -17.32 3.81 1.27
N ALA A 93 -18.00 4.93 1.51
CA ALA A 93 -19.24 5.25 0.80
C ALA A 93 -19.01 6.03 -0.49
N SER A 94 -19.98 5.93 -1.41
CA SER A 94 -20.02 6.71 -2.65
C SER A 94 -18.71 6.56 -3.44
N ALA A 95 -17.97 7.64 -3.68
CA ALA A 95 -16.66 7.62 -4.32
C ALA A 95 -15.67 6.64 -3.66
N GLY A 96 -15.73 6.48 -2.33
CA GLY A 96 -14.89 5.54 -1.58
C GLY A 96 -15.11 4.08 -1.98
N SER A 97 -16.33 3.71 -2.38
CA SER A 97 -16.65 2.35 -2.83
C SER A 97 -15.90 1.99 -4.10
N TYR A 98 -15.75 2.94 -5.04
CA TYR A 98 -14.97 2.72 -6.26
C TYR A 98 -13.48 2.54 -5.96
N ILE A 99 -12.93 3.33 -5.05
CA ILE A 99 -11.54 3.20 -4.61
C ILE A 99 -11.31 1.84 -3.95
N ALA A 100 -12.21 1.43 -3.05
CA ALA A 100 -12.14 0.12 -2.40
C ALA A 100 -12.20 -1.03 -3.42
N MET A 101 -13.11 -0.96 -4.40
CA MET A 101 -13.24 -1.97 -5.46
C MET A 101 -12.04 -2.06 -6.42
N ALA A 102 -11.14 -1.08 -6.43
CA ALA A 102 -9.90 -1.16 -7.19
C ALA A 102 -8.78 -1.91 -6.45
N SER A 103 -8.98 -2.26 -5.17
CA SER A 103 -8.00 -3.02 -4.39
C SER A 103 -8.10 -4.52 -4.68
N ASP A 104 -7.00 -5.25 -4.50
CA ASP A 104 -6.97 -6.72 -4.62
C ASP A 104 -7.88 -7.39 -3.56
N TYR A 105 -7.90 -6.82 -2.36
CA TYR A 105 -8.70 -7.30 -1.24
C TYR A 105 -9.45 -6.15 -0.56
N ILE A 106 -10.65 -6.46 -0.07
CA ILE A 106 -11.46 -5.57 0.74
C ILE A 106 -11.86 -6.33 2.02
N TYR A 107 -11.53 -5.75 3.16
CA TYR A 107 -11.98 -6.21 4.47
C TYR A 107 -12.79 -5.11 5.14
N MET A 108 -13.92 -5.48 5.73
CA MET A 108 -14.82 -4.55 6.41
C MET A 108 -15.44 -5.26 7.61
N GLY A 109 -15.46 -4.60 8.77
CA GLY A 109 -16.01 -5.15 10.00
C GLY A 109 -15.21 -4.80 11.23
#